data_AF-A0A4Q5QHW6-F1
#
_entry.id   AF-A0A4Q5QHW6-F1
#
_cell.length_a   1.000
_cell.length_b   1.000
_cell.length_c   1.000
_cell.angle_alpha   90.00
_cell.angle_beta   90.00
_cell.angle_gamma   90.00
#
_symmetry.space_group_name_H-M   'P 1'
#
loop_
_entity.id
_entity.type
_entity.pdbx_description
1 polymer ?
#
loop_
_entity_poly.entity_id
_entity_poly.type
_entity_poly.pdbx_seq_one_letter_code
_entity_poly.pdbx_strand_id
1 'polypeptide(L)'
;ELWCAGGEERFLRQMIEESAGFAKSCFWFTSLISKKETLSACYKILEKVKAVEVKTISMAQGQKVSRLLAWTFLDQSDQQAWQFKHWK
;
A
#
# COMPACT_ATOMS: atom_id res chain seq x y z
N GLU A 1 -19.47 -4.08 -7.31
CA GLU A 1 -18.76 -4.77 -6.20
C GLU A 1 -17.60 -5.56 -6.78
N LEU A 2 -16.37 -5.39 -6.26
CA LEU A 2 -15.23 -6.20 -6.69
C LEU A 2 -15.36 -7.59 -6.03
N TRP A 3 -16.00 -8.52 -6.71
CA TRP A 3 -16.01 -9.92 -6.33
C TRP A 3 -14.68 -10.56 -6.79
N CYS A 4 -13.66 -10.48 -5.94
CA CYS A 4 -12.43 -11.25 -6.14
C CYS A 4 -12.60 -12.63 -5.51
N ALA A 5 -12.36 -13.70 -6.26
CA ALA A 5 -12.23 -15.03 -5.70
C ALA A 5 -11.06 -15.04 -4.69
N GLY A 6 -11.33 -15.22 -3.39
CA GLY A 6 -10.36 -15.06 -2.30
C GLY A 6 -10.42 -13.73 -1.54
N GLY A 7 -11.37 -12.85 -1.89
CA GLY A 7 -11.70 -11.64 -1.13
C GLY A 7 -10.62 -10.56 -1.10
N GLU A 8 -10.74 -9.64 -0.15
CA GLU A 8 -9.86 -8.49 0.06
C GLU A 8 -8.38 -8.91 0.24
N GLU A 9 -8.12 -9.99 0.99
CA GLU A 9 -6.76 -10.45 1.28
C GLU A 9 -5.99 -10.85 0.01
N ARG A 10 -6.60 -11.66 -0.86
CA ARG A 10 -5.95 -12.09 -2.11
C ARG A 10 -5.69 -10.91 -3.03
N PHE A 11 -6.67 -10.00 -3.15
CA PHE A 11 -6.53 -8.79 -3.95
C PHE A 11 -5.36 -7.94 -3.46
N LEU A 12 -5.30 -7.65 -2.15
CA LEU A 12 -4.22 -6.86 -1.56
C LEU A 12 -2.86 -7.54 -1.71
N ARG A 13 -2.80 -8.86 -1.52
CA ARG A 13 -1.57 -9.62 -1.74
C ARG A 13 -1.05 -9.44 -3.16
N GLN A 14 -1.91 -9.67 -4.15
CA GLN A 14 -1.53 -9.54 -5.55
C GLN A 14 -1.08 -8.10 -5.86
N MET A 15 -1.83 -7.11 -5.38
CA MET A 15 -1.52 -5.70 -5.59
C MET A 15 -0.17 -5.30 -4.98
N ILE A 16 0.15 -5.79 -3.77
CA ILE A 16 1.46 -5.57 -3.14
C ILE A 16 2.58 -6.28 -3.93
N GLU A 17 2.39 -7.54 -4.33
CA GLU A 17 3.38 -8.30 -5.10
C GLU A 17 3.66 -7.64 -6.46
N GLU A 18 2.63 -7.19 -7.17
CA GLU A 18 2.75 -6.50 -8.46
C GLU A 18 3.40 -5.11 -8.32
N SER A 19 3.12 -4.39 -7.23
CA SER A 19 3.66 -3.04 -7.00
C SER A 19 5.20 -3.00 -6.99
N ALA A 20 5.86 -4.10 -6.61
CA ALA A 20 7.31 -4.21 -6.64
C ALA A 20 7.89 -4.11 -8.07
N GLY A 21 7.14 -4.57 -9.08
CA GLY A 21 7.51 -4.42 -10.49
C GLY A 21 7.43 -2.97 -10.99
N PHE A 22 6.69 -2.13 -10.27
CA PHE A 22 6.48 -0.71 -10.58
C PHE A 22 7.12 0.22 -9.53
N ALA A 23 8.09 -0.30 -8.76
CA ALA A 23 8.67 0.37 -7.59
C ALA A 23 9.06 1.84 -7.80
N LYS A 24 9.60 2.19 -8.97
CA LYS A 24 10.04 3.57 -9.30
C LYS A 24 9.02 4.39 -10.09
N SER A 25 7.89 3.80 -10.46
CA SER A 25 6.85 4.44 -11.28
C SER A 25 5.88 5.28 -10.45
N CYS A 26 5.75 5.01 -9.14
CA CYS A 26 4.84 5.71 -8.25
C CYS A 26 5.56 6.12 -6.97
N PHE A 27 5.22 7.30 -6.44
CA PHE A 27 5.76 7.76 -5.16
C PHE A 27 5.16 6.98 -3.98
N TRP A 28 3.85 6.75 -3.99
CA TRP A 28 3.13 5.92 -3.03
C TRP A 28 2.17 4.98 -3.75
N PHE A 29 2.12 3.74 -3.29
CA PHE A 29 1.04 2.80 -3.54
C PHE A 29 0.10 2.84 -2.35
N THR A 30 -1.22 2.77 -2.59
CA THR A 30 -2.21 2.85 -1.51
C THR A 30 -3.36 1.89 -1.72
N SER A 31 -3.94 1.39 -0.63
CA SER A 31 -5.19 0.65 -0.67
C SER A 31 -6.01 0.86 0.60
N LEU A 32 -7.34 0.83 0.45
CA LEU A 32 -8.27 0.89 1.56
C LEU A 32 -8.53 -0.52 2.10
N ILE A 33 -8.38 -0.69 3.41
CA ILE A 33 -8.58 -1.96 4.10
C ILE A 33 -9.80 -1.85 5.02
N SER A 34 -10.75 -2.76 4.84
CA SER A 34 -11.98 -2.81 5.63
C SER A 34 -11.81 -3.63 6.90
N LYS A 35 -11.07 -4.74 6.80
CA LYS A 35 -10.91 -5.72 7.88
C LYS A 35 -9.56 -5.57 8.57
N LYS A 36 -9.55 -5.54 9.91
CA LYS A 36 -8.30 -5.38 10.68
C LYS A 36 -7.41 -6.61 10.52
N GLU A 37 -8.03 -7.78 10.34
CA GLU A 37 -7.35 -9.07 10.24
C GLU A 37 -6.42 -9.12 9.02
N THR A 38 -6.85 -8.49 7.91
CA THR A 38 -6.11 -8.43 6.64
C THR A 38 -4.77 -7.69 6.76
N LEU A 39 -4.65 -6.70 7.67
CA LEU A 39 -3.42 -5.91 7.83
C LEU A 39 -2.20 -6.77 8.16
N SER A 40 -2.39 -7.80 9.00
CA SER A 40 -1.29 -8.65 9.44
C SER A 40 -0.67 -9.43 8.27
N ALA A 41 -1.48 -9.86 7.31
CA ALA A 41 -1.02 -10.49 6.08
C ALA A 41 -0.31 -9.48 5.16
N CYS A 42 -0.89 -8.28 5.00
CA CYS A 42 -0.29 -7.22 4.18
C CYS A 42 1.11 -6.83 4.67
N TYR A 43 1.33 -6.65 5.98
CA TYR A 43 2.64 -6.30 6.52
C TYR A 43 3.71 -7.36 6.21
N LYS A 44 3.37 -8.64 6.35
CA LYS A 44 4.30 -9.76 6.02
C LYS A 44 4.70 -9.75 4.54
N ILE A 45 3.74 -9.44 3.66
CA ILE A 45 4.01 -9.39 2.22
C ILE A 45 4.83 -8.15 1.88
N LEU A 46 4.53 -7.00 2.49
CA LEU A 46 5.28 -5.75 2.32
C LEU A 46 6.75 -5.89 2.75
N GLU A 47 6.99 -6.59 3.86
CA GLU A 47 8.34 -6.95 4.30
C GLU A 47 9.04 -7.86 3.28
N LYS A 48 8.33 -8.89 2.79
CA LYS A 48 8.85 -9.82 1.77
C LYS A 48 9.23 -9.11 0.47
N VAL A 49 8.43 -8.14 0.01
CA VAL A 49 8.72 -7.36 -1.20
C VAL A 49 9.67 -6.18 -0.93
N LYS A 50 10.15 -6.02 0.31
CA LYS A 50 11.09 -4.98 0.72
C LYS A 50 10.57 -3.56 0.45
N ALA A 51 9.30 -3.30 0.77
CA ALA A 51 8.80 -1.93 0.82
C ALA A 51 9.66 -1.11 1.82
N VAL A 52 10.08 0.08 1.40
CA VAL A 52 11.02 0.93 2.16
C VAL A 52 10.30 1.61 3.32
N GLU A 53 9.09 2.09 3.08
CA GLU A 53 8.27 2.74 4.10
C GLU A 53 6.83 2.27 3.96
N VAL A 54 6.19 1.98 5.09
CA VAL A 54 4.79 1.56 5.18
C VAL A 54 4.09 2.42 6.22
N LYS A 55 2.95 3.01 5.84
CA LYS A 55 2.09 3.84 6.68
C LYS A 55 0.69 3.25 6.73
N THR A 56 0.06 3.32 7.89
CA THR A 56 -1.34 2.94 8.06
C THR A 56 -2.08 4.05 8.77
N ILE A 57 -3.05 4.63 8.07
CA ILE A 57 -3.87 5.73 8.58
C ILE A 57 -5.24 5.17 8.91
N SER A 58 -5.61 5.24 10.19
CA SER A 58 -6.96 4.83 10.62
C SER A 58 -7.95 5.92 10.24
N MET A 59 -9.06 5.51 9.61
CA MET A 59 -10.13 6.40 9.16
C MET A 59 -11.46 5.92 9.75
N ALA A 60 -12.22 6.84 10.33
CA ALA A 60 -13.55 6.56 10.85
C ALA A 60 -14.56 7.50 10.20
N GLN A 61 -15.63 6.93 9.65
CA GLN A 61 -16.77 7.69 9.16
C GLN A 61 -18.06 7.07 9.72
N GLY A 62 -18.67 7.75 10.68
CA GLY A 62 -19.79 7.19 11.45
C GLY A 62 -19.38 5.89 12.14
N GLN A 63 -20.15 4.82 11.93
CA GLN A 63 -19.85 3.49 12.48
C GLN A 63 -18.85 2.67 11.63
N LYS A 64 -18.45 3.17 10.46
CA LYS A 64 -17.52 2.44 9.59
C LYS A 64 -16.09 2.83 9.91
N VAL A 65 -15.31 1.85 10.37
CA VAL A 65 -13.87 1.97 10.54
C VAL A 65 -13.17 1.37 9.33
N SER A 66 -12.27 2.12 8.72
CA SER A 66 -11.42 1.68 7.60
C SER A 66 -9.99 2.13 7.84
N ARG A 67 -9.05 1.60 7.06
CA ARG A 67 -7.62 1.91 7.20
C ARG A 67 -7.02 2.12 5.82
N LEU A 68 -6.37 3.26 5.62
CA LEU A 68 -5.58 3.48 4.42
C LEU A 68 -4.18 2.91 4.66
N LEU A 69 -3.84 1.84 3.94
CA LEU A 69 -2.49 1.31 3.89
C LEU A 69 -1.77 1.96 2.73
N ALA A 70 -0.64 2.61 3.01
CA ALA A 70 0.22 3.25 2.02
C ALA A 70 1.63 2.69 2.13
N TRP A 71 2.29 2.42 1.02
CA TRP A 71 3.70 1.99 1.00
C TRP A 71 4.46 2.59 -0.18
N THR A 72 5.77 2.66 -0.05
CA THR A 72 6.67 3.10 -1.11
C THR A 72 7.91 2.23 -1.18
N PHE A 73 8.50 2.17 -2.37
CA PHE A 73 9.80 1.56 -2.61
C PHE A 73 10.90 2.61 -2.81
N LEU A 74 10.56 3.90 -2.76
CA LEU A 74 11.53 4.99 -2.87
C LEU A 74 12.14 5.24 -1.50
N ASP A 75 13.47 5.16 -1.42
CA ASP A 75 14.23 5.67 -0.28
C ASP A 75 14.24 7.20 -0.27
N GLN A 76 14.84 7.79 0.77
CA GLN A 76 14.78 9.23 0.95
C GLN A 76 15.46 10.02 -0.19
N SER A 77 16.50 9.46 -0.80
CA SER A 77 17.19 10.08 -1.93
C SER A 77 16.34 9.99 -3.20
N ASP A 78 15.79 8.81 -3.49
CA ASP A 78 14.87 8.59 -4.62
C ASP A 78 13.61 9.46 -4.48
N GLN A 79 13.09 9.64 -3.26
CA GLN A 79 11.96 10.52 -2.99
C GLN A 79 12.31 11.97 -3.34
N GLN A 80 13.41 12.52 -2.83
CA GLN A 80 13.82 13.91 -3.15
C GLN A 80 13.96 14.15 -4.66
N ALA A 81 14.61 13.21 -5.36
CA ALA A 81 14.76 13.29 -6.81
C ALA A 81 13.41 13.26 -7.54
N TRP A 82 12.49 12.39 -7.10
CA TRP A 82 11.16 12.28 -7.69
C TRP A 82 10.35 13.57 -7.49
N GLN A 83 10.38 14.16 -6.28
CA GLN A 83 9.70 15.41 -5.96
C GLN A 83 10.21 16.57 -6.81
N PHE A 84 11.53 16.72 -6.91
CA PHE A 84 12.14 17.78 -7.72
C PHE A 84 11.73 17.69 -9.20
N LYS A 85 11.60 16.46 -9.73
CA LYS A 85 11.26 16.22 -11.13
C LYS A 85 9.77 16.42 -11.44
N HIS A 86 8.86 16.08 -10.52
CA HIS A 86 7.43 15.99 -10.81
C HIS A 86 6.54 17.02 -10.09
N TRP A 87 7.05 17.76 -9.10
CA TRP A 87 6.27 18.75 -8.33
C TRP A 87 6.69 20.21 -8.55
N LYS A 88 7.55 20.46 -9.54
CA LYS A 88 7.78 21.81 -10.08
C LYS A 88 6.78 22.12 -11.17
#